data_AF-A0A7K5BUU9-F1
#
_entry.id   AF-A0A7K5BUU9-F1
#
_cell.length_a   1.000
_cell.length_b   1.000
_cell.length_c   1.000
_cell.angle_alpha   90.00
_cell.angle_beta   90.00
_cell.angle_gamma   90.00
#
_symmetry.space_group_name_H-M   'P 1'
#
loop_
_entity.id
_entity.type
_entity.pdbx_description
1 polymer ?
#
loop_
_entity_poly.entity_id
_entity_poly.type
_entity_poly.pdbx_seq_one_letter_code
_entity_poly.pdbx_strand_id
1 'polypeptide(L)'
;ESQCKLQLVRERFTRHRDQSLLLWLYECWFAGAHVDVLLDSSEAQQLGSLSQDVAIDRGLGRRTGTHSLWMRLVGSVREAYTADELLLRRDSWTSRLEGVQYLTELSMADILFGNTQNSQCLDDLDRACCTWDMWQALRQSAPPLYAKALSSITWNRNLKVLKLKVFIWDYRMKPSSPPEDSSSYEETQPKERAACGDDPCTICHEELGRNSCELECGHEFHRECIRTWLQEHSSTCPICRDHAVLPADTSARSNSQRYKARPWKRSGF
;
A
#
# COMPACT_ATOMS: atom_id res chain seq x y z
N GLU A 1 37.53 -7.92 2.89
CA GLU A 1 36.39 -7.39 2.11
C GLU A 1 35.05 -7.91 2.62
N SER A 2 34.83 -9.22 2.66
CA SER A 2 33.55 -9.82 3.12
C SER A 2 33.15 -9.43 4.54
N GLN A 3 34.07 -9.33 5.50
CA GLN A 3 33.75 -8.90 6.87
C GLN A 3 33.25 -7.44 6.94
N CYS A 4 33.81 -6.55 6.11
CA CYS A 4 33.38 -5.15 6.02
C CYS A 4 31.97 -5.05 5.41
N LYS A 5 31.70 -5.81 4.33
CA LYS A 5 30.36 -5.95 3.75
C LYS A 5 29.34 -6.42 4.79
N LEU A 6 29.65 -7.47 5.54
CA LEU A 6 28.74 -8.01 6.57
C LEU A 6 28.50 -7.03 7.72
N GLN A 7 29.50 -6.24 8.11
CA GLN A 7 29.32 -5.20 9.12
C GLN A 7 28.35 -4.12 8.63
N LEU A 8 28.48 -3.63 7.40
CA LEU A 8 27.56 -2.65 6.82
C LEU A 8 26.13 -3.18 6.74
N VAL A 9 25.96 -4.46 6.40
CA VAL A 9 24.63 -5.11 6.41
C VAL A 9 24.04 -5.12 7.83
N ARG A 10 24.82 -5.47 8.85
CA ARG A 10 24.32 -5.44 10.24
C ARG A 10 23.96 -4.02 10.68
N GLU A 11 24.79 -3.02 10.38
CA GLU A 11 24.52 -1.62 10.73
C GLU A 11 23.23 -1.10 10.09
N ARG A 12 22.96 -1.50 8.84
CA ARG A 12 21.79 -1.02 8.08
C ARG A 12 20.50 -1.77 8.35
N PHE A 13 20.56 -3.07 8.65
CA PHE A 13 19.38 -3.95 8.66
C PHE A 13 19.08 -4.59 10.01
N THR A 14 19.80 -4.26 11.09
CA THR A 14 19.49 -4.81 12.43
C THR A 14 18.15 -4.28 12.93
N ARG A 15 17.27 -5.19 13.37
CA ARG A 15 15.99 -4.83 14.01
C ARG A 15 16.20 -4.29 15.41
N HIS A 16 15.48 -3.23 15.77
CA HIS A 16 15.40 -2.81 17.17
C HIS A 16 14.46 -3.72 17.98
N ARG A 17 14.74 -3.95 19.27
CA ARG A 17 13.98 -4.91 20.09
C ARG A 17 12.49 -4.59 20.21
N ASP A 18 12.15 -3.32 20.30
CA ASP A 18 10.77 -2.85 20.47
C ASP A 18 10.06 -2.57 19.13
N GLN A 19 10.74 -2.85 18.01
CA GLN A 19 10.20 -2.61 16.68
C GLN A 19 9.35 -3.79 16.22
N SER A 20 8.18 -3.48 15.65
CA SER A 20 7.34 -4.46 14.97
C SER A 20 8.12 -5.20 13.88
N LEU A 21 8.03 -6.52 13.88
CA LEU A 21 8.73 -7.37 12.92
C LEU A 21 8.28 -7.08 11.47
N LEU A 22 6.98 -6.83 11.25
CA LEU A 22 6.44 -6.51 9.93
C LEU A 22 6.89 -5.12 9.44
N LEU A 23 6.96 -4.14 10.35
CA LEU A 23 7.48 -2.81 10.03
C LEU A 23 8.98 -2.88 9.68
N TRP A 24 9.77 -3.62 10.46
CA TRP A 24 11.19 -3.80 10.19
C TRP A 24 11.44 -4.48 8.84
N LEU A 25 10.66 -5.50 8.47
CA LEU A 25 10.78 -6.13 7.15
C LEU A 25 10.47 -5.11 6.04
N TYR A 26 9.44 -4.28 6.22
CA TYR A 26 9.14 -3.20 5.28
C TYR A 26 10.32 -2.22 5.14
N GLU A 27 10.92 -1.79 6.25
CA GLU A 27 12.11 -0.93 6.22
C GLU A 27 13.30 -1.60 5.53
N CYS A 28 13.52 -2.90 5.75
CA CYS A 28 14.55 -3.67 5.03
C CYS A 28 14.34 -3.61 3.52
N TRP A 29 13.10 -3.75 3.07
CA TRP A 29 12.76 -3.64 1.64
C TRP A 29 13.15 -2.27 1.07
N PHE A 30 12.68 -1.20 1.72
CA PHE A 30 12.94 0.19 1.30
C PHE A 30 14.43 0.53 1.35
N ALA A 31 15.14 -0.06 2.31
CA ALA A 31 16.58 0.04 2.41
C ALA A 31 17.31 -0.88 1.41
N GLY A 32 16.64 -1.44 0.39
CA GLY A 32 17.30 -2.11 -0.74
C GLY A 32 17.71 -3.56 -0.47
N ALA A 33 17.20 -4.22 0.59
CA ALA A 33 17.56 -5.62 0.89
C ALA A 33 17.26 -6.61 -0.24
N HIS A 34 16.41 -6.25 -1.21
CA HIS A 34 16.01 -7.09 -2.33
C HIS A 34 16.93 -7.00 -3.54
N VAL A 35 17.65 -5.88 -3.72
CA VAL A 35 18.56 -5.66 -4.87
C VAL A 35 20.02 -5.55 -4.42
N ASP A 36 20.28 -4.78 -3.36
CA ASP A 36 21.63 -4.31 -3.04
C ASP A 36 22.45 -5.31 -2.23
N VAL A 37 21.79 -6.32 -1.64
CA VAL A 37 22.41 -7.23 -0.67
C VAL A 37 22.24 -8.67 -1.12
N LEU A 38 23.19 -9.15 -1.90
CA LEU A 38 23.29 -10.57 -2.29
C LEU A 38 24.22 -11.30 -1.32
N LEU A 39 23.75 -12.41 -0.78
CA LEU A 39 24.47 -13.22 0.19
C LEU A 39 24.45 -14.69 -0.21
N ASP A 40 25.62 -15.33 -0.16
CA ASP A 40 25.70 -16.79 -0.17
C ASP A 40 25.30 -17.38 1.21
N SER A 41 25.25 -18.71 1.30
CA SER A 41 24.87 -19.41 2.53
C SER A 41 25.81 -19.13 3.70
N SER A 42 27.12 -19.00 3.45
CA SER A 42 28.14 -18.77 4.47
C SER A 42 28.08 -17.33 4.99
N GLU A 43 27.96 -16.37 4.08
CA GLU A 43 27.76 -14.96 4.42
C GLU A 43 26.49 -14.76 5.25
N ALA A 44 25.39 -15.40 4.87
CA ALA A 44 24.12 -15.33 5.60
C ALA A 44 24.23 -15.91 7.03
N GLN A 45 24.94 -17.03 7.20
CA GLN A 45 25.18 -17.63 8.53
C GLN A 45 26.02 -16.73 9.45
N GLN A 46 26.89 -15.90 8.87
CA GLN A 46 27.74 -14.99 9.63
C GLN A 46 27.01 -13.73 10.10
N LEU A 47 25.82 -13.39 9.59
CA LEU A 47 25.11 -12.16 9.96
C LEU A 47 24.81 -12.06 11.47
N GLY A 48 24.59 -13.18 12.15
CA GLY A 48 24.30 -13.20 13.59
C GLY A 48 22.87 -12.75 13.89
N SER A 49 22.69 -11.99 14.98
CA SER A 49 21.38 -11.58 15.51
C SER A 49 20.79 -10.36 14.78
N LEU A 50 20.56 -10.48 13.47
CA LEU A 50 20.06 -9.36 12.66
C LEU A 50 18.62 -9.01 13.01
N SER A 51 17.75 -10.02 13.11
CA SER A 51 16.33 -9.84 13.38
C SER A 51 16.00 -9.71 14.87
N GLN A 52 16.96 -9.99 15.76
CA GLN A 52 16.71 -10.19 17.21
C GLN A 52 15.70 -11.32 17.48
N ASP A 53 15.53 -12.24 16.52
CA ASP A 53 14.69 -13.41 16.64
C ASP A 53 15.46 -14.66 16.21
N VAL A 54 15.65 -15.57 17.17
CA VAL A 54 16.49 -16.75 16.96
C VAL A 54 15.94 -17.68 15.86
N ALA A 55 14.63 -17.75 15.67
CA ALA A 55 14.03 -18.60 14.64
C ALA A 55 14.30 -18.05 13.23
N ILE A 56 14.17 -16.73 13.07
CA ILE A 56 14.47 -16.03 11.81
C ILE A 56 15.97 -16.08 11.53
N ASP A 57 16.81 -15.72 12.50
CA ASP A 57 18.27 -15.60 12.32
C ASP A 57 18.89 -16.97 11.94
N ARG A 58 18.41 -18.07 12.55
CA ARG A 58 18.81 -19.42 12.15
C ARG A 58 18.32 -19.80 10.75
N GLY A 59 17.21 -19.25 10.31
CA GLY A 59 16.64 -19.49 8.98
C GLY A 59 17.46 -18.87 7.85
N LEU A 60 18.11 -17.72 8.08
CA LEU A 60 18.82 -16.97 7.04
C LEU A 60 19.87 -17.82 6.31
N GLY A 61 20.55 -18.68 7.06
CA GLY A 61 21.60 -19.58 6.58
C GLY A 61 21.14 -20.93 6.03
N ARG A 62 19.84 -21.28 6.14
CA ARG A 62 19.32 -22.59 5.69
C ARG A 62 19.21 -22.68 4.17
N ARG A 63 18.90 -21.57 3.49
CA ARG A 63 18.79 -21.53 2.02
C ARG A 63 20.17 -21.61 1.38
N THR A 64 20.35 -22.61 0.52
CA THR A 64 21.57 -22.81 -0.27
C THR A 64 21.60 -21.90 -1.50
N GLY A 65 22.80 -21.51 -1.94
CA GLY A 65 22.98 -20.65 -3.12
C GLY A 65 23.05 -19.17 -2.75
N THR A 66 23.14 -18.30 -3.76
CA THR A 66 23.18 -16.84 -3.56
C THR A 66 21.78 -16.26 -3.73
N HIS A 67 21.31 -15.55 -2.70
CA HIS A 67 19.99 -14.91 -2.68
C HIS A 67 20.09 -13.52 -2.09
N SER A 68 19.12 -12.66 -2.41
CA SER A 68 18.99 -11.37 -1.74
C SER A 68 18.69 -11.55 -0.25
N LEU A 69 19.12 -10.58 0.56
CA LEU A 69 18.81 -10.53 2.00
C LEU A 69 17.29 -10.59 2.21
N TRP A 70 16.53 -9.87 1.39
CA TRP A 70 15.07 -9.92 1.40
C TRP A 70 14.51 -11.33 1.23
N MET A 71 14.96 -12.07 0.21
CA MET A 71 14.44 -13.41 -0.05
C MET A 71 14.78 -14.39 1.09
N ARG A 72 15.95 -14.23 1.72
CA ARG A 72 16.33 -14.99 2.91
C ARG A 72 15.46 -14.63 4.12
N LEU A 73 15.19 -13.34 4.34
CA LEU A 73 14.33 -12.85 5.42
C LEU A 73 12.90 -13.37 5.27
N VAL A 74 12.28 -13.15 4.10
CA VAL A 74 10.93 -13.63 3.78
C VAL A 74 10.84 -15.14 3.96
N GLY A 75 11.81 -15.89 3.44
CA GLY A 75 11.84 -17.34 3.59
C GLY A 75 11.91 -17.79 5.04
N SER A 76 12.77 -17.15 5.85
CA SER A 76 12.96 -17.48 7.26
C SER A 76 11.73 -17.14 8.10
N VAL A 77 11.09 -16.01 7.82
CA VAL A 77 9.85 -15.57 8.49
C VAL A 77 8.71 -16.53 8.19
N ARG A 78 8.56 -16.96 6.93
CA ARG A 78 7.51 -17.92 6.52
C ARG A 78 7.69 -19.31 7.11
N GLU A 79 8.93 -19.68 7.46
CA GLU A 79 9.22 -20.92 8.17
C GLU A 79 8.98 -20.80 9.69
N ALA A 80 9.19 -19.61 10.25
CA ALA A 80 9.13 -19.38 11.68
C ALA A 80 7.73 -19.04 12.21
N TYR A 81 6.84 -18.50 11.37
CA TYR A 81 5.52 -18.00 11.79
C TYR A 81 4.40 -18.33 10.82
N THR A 82 3.20 -18.36 11.36
CA THR A 82 1.94 -18.24 10.63
C THR A 82 1.50 -16.77 10.52
N ALA A 83 0.54 -16.49 9.63
CA ALA A 83 -0.02 -15.15 9.47
C ALA A 83 -0.64 -14.60 10.77
N ASP A 84 -1.32 -15.47 11.52
CA ASP A 84 -2.02 -15.11 12.76
C ASP A 84 -1.03 -14.78 13.90
N GLU A 85 0.12 -15.45 13.96
CA GLU A 85 1.17 -15.19 14.96
C GLU A 85 1.90 -13.86 14.69
N LEU A 86 2.06 -13.50 13.42
CA LEU A 86 2.74 -12.26 13.02
C LEU A 86 1.85 -11.02 13.16
N LEU A 87 0.56 -11.18 12.88
CA LEU A 87 -0.43 -10.14 13.12
C LEU A 87 -0.81 -10.17 14.60
N LEU A 88 0.00 -9.52 15.44
CA LEU A 88 -0.50 -9.04 16.74
C LEU A 88 -1.66 -8.09 16.44
N ARG A 89 -2.88 -8.61 16.49
CA ARG A 89 -4.09 -7.85 16.18
C ARG A 89 -4.16 -6.67 17.13
N ARG A 90 -3.84 -5.50 16.58
CA ARG A 90 -4.04 -4.24 17.26
C ARG A 90 -5.54 -3.99 17.35
N ASP A 91 -6.08 -4.02 18.56
CA ASP A 91 -7.51 -3.78 18.79
C ASP A 91 -7.93 -2.39 18.30
N SER A 92 -7.05 -1.41 18.45
CA SER A 92 -7.26 -0.05 17.95
C SER A 92 -5.95 0.71 17.73
N TRP A 93 -5.93 1.60 16.74
CA TRP A 93 -4.93 2.66 16.60
C TRP A 93 -5.55 4.00 16.99
N THR A 94 -4.74 4.97 17.42
CA THR A 94 -5.22 6.26 17.97
C THR A 94 -4.68 7.47 17.22
N SER A 95 -3.57 7.32 16.52
CA SER A 95 -2.91 8.40 15.79
C SER A 95 -2.73 8.08 14.30
N ARG A 96 -2.37 9.11 13.53
CA ARG A 96 -2.04 8.97 12.09
C ARG A 96 -0.87 8.04 11.86
N LEU A 97 0.19 8.18 12.66
CA LEU A 97 1.38 7.34 12.59
C LEU A 97 1.02 5.88 12.84
N GLU A 98 0.21 5.63 13.88
CA GLU A 98 -0.25 4.29 14.21
C GLU A 98 -1.15 3.68 13.14
N GLY A 99 -2.03 4.48 12.52
CA GLY A 99 -2.89 4.01 11.43
C GLY A 99 -2.12 3.67 10.16
N VAL A 100 -1.13 4.50 9.79
CA VAL A 100 -0.23 4.24 8.64
C VAL A 100 0.63 3.01 8.91
N GLN A 101 1.18 2.88 10.12
CA GLN A 101 1.94 1.70 10.52
C GLN A 101 1.06 0.45 10.46
N TYR A 102 -0.12 0.47 11.07
CA TYR A 102 -1.04 -0.68 11.08
C TYR A 102 -1.41 -1.13 9.67
N LEU A 103 -1.70 -0.19 8.77
CA LEU A 103 -1.97 -0.52 7.37
C LEU A 103 -0.75 -1.11 6.65
N THR A 104 0.46 -0.64 6.99
CA THR A 104 1.72 -1.20 6.47
C THR A 104 1.89 -2.65 6.92
N GLU A 105 1.67 -2.93 8.20
CA GLU A 105 1.77 -4.27 8.77
C GLU A 105 0.74 -5.23 8.14
N LEU A 106 -0.51 -4.78 7.98
CA LEU A 106 -1.54 -5.53 7.27
C LEU A 106 -1.12 -5.87 5.82
N SER A 107 -0.54 -4.90 5.11
CA SER A 107 -0.06 -5.12 3.73
C SER A 107 1.09 -6.12 3.68
N MET A 108 2.04 -6.03 4.61
CA MET A 108 3.18 -6.93 4.68
C MET A 108 2.75 -8.37 5.00
N ALA A 109 1.83 -8.55 5.95
CA ALA A 109 1.30 -9.86 6.27
C ALA A 109 0.56 -10.50 5.07
N ASP A 110 -0.24 -9.71 4.34
CA ASP A 110 -0.94 -10.20 3.14
C ASP A 110 0.03 -10.57 2.01
N ILE A 111 1.13 -9.82 1.83
CA ILE A 111 2.17 -10.16 0.83
C ILE A 111 2.90 -11.45 1.22
N LEU A 112 3.22 -11.63 2.50
CA LEU A 112 3.97 -12.78 2.99
C LEU A 112 3.15 -14.08 3.01
N PHE A 113 1.85 -13.99 3.36
CA PHE A 113 1.01 -15.16 3.65
C PHE A 113 -0.33 -15.21 2.90
N GLY A 114 -0.71 -14.13 2.21
CA GLY A 114 -1.95 -14.08 1.46
C GLY A 114 -1.90 -14.95 0.21
N ASN A 115 -3.07 -15.48 -0.19
CA ASN A 115 -3.28 -16.15 -1.49
C ASN A 115 -3.87 -15.16 -2.52
N THR A 116 -3.58 -13.88 -2.37
CA THR A 116 -4.24 -12.77 -3.08
C THR A 116 -3.40 -12.25 -4.24
N GLN A 117 -3.88 -11.20 -4.92
CA GLN A 117 -3.13 -10.48 -5.95
C GLN A 117 -1.79 -9.93 -5.45
N ASN A 118 -1.67 -9.67 -4.13
CA ASN A 118 -0.45 -9.11 -3.54
C ASN A 118 0.66 -10.15 -3.31
N SER A 119 0.36 -11.45 -3.39
CA SER A 119 1.39 -12.50 -3.29
C SER A 119 2.44 -12.41 -4.41
N GLN A 120 2.08 -11.75 -5.53
CA GLN A 120 2.97 -11.46 -6.65
C GLN A 120 3.79 -10.17 -6.46
N CYS A 121 3.52 -9.39 -5.40
CA CYS A 121 4.18 -8.11 -5.10
C CYS A 121 5.42 -8.26 -4.21
N LEU A 122 5.97 -9.48 -4.05
CA LEU A 122 7.24 -9.69 -3.35
C LEU A 122 8.42 -8.94 -3.97
N ASP A 123 8.28 -8.54 -5.24
CA ASP A 123 9.26 -7.76 -6.00
C ASP A 123 8.95 -6.25 -6.06
N ASP A 124 7.78 -5.81 -5.57
CA ASP A 124 7.38 -4.39 -5.53
C ASP A 124 6.23 -4.19 -4.51
N LEU A 125 6.59 -3.81 -3.27
CA LEU A 125 5.64 -3.61 -2.18
C LEU A 125 4.66 -2.44 -2.41
N ASP A 126 5.04 -1.42 -3.19
CA ASP A 126 4.21 -0.22 -3.38
C ASP A 126 3.00 -0.49 -4.27
N ARG A 127 3.04 -1.59 -5.04
CA ARG A 127 1.92 -2.01 -5.90
C ARG A 127 0.79 -2.70 -5.14
N ALA A 128 0.97 -2.99 -3.86
CA ALA A 128 -0.01 -3.73 -3.06
C ALA A 128 -1.39 -3.05 -3.05
N CYS A 129 -2.42 -3.81 -3.40
CA CYS A 129 -3.81 -3.42 -3.25
C CYS A 129 -4.27 -3.65 -1.82
N CYS A 130 -5.06 -2.73 -1.28
CA CYS A 130 -5.77 -2.93 -0.03
C CYS A 130 -6.86 -3.99 -0.26
N THR A 131 -6.63 -5.20 0.22
CA THR A 131 -7.62 -6.28 0.12
C THR A 131 -8.86 -5.93 0.94
N TRP A 132 -9.95 -6.65 0.70
CA TRP A 132 -11.17 -6.44 1.48
C TRP A 132 -10.94 -6.67 2.98
N ASP A 133 -10.17 -7.70 3.33
CA ASP A 133 -9.88 -8.03 4.72
C ASP A 133 -9.04 -6.94 5.41
N MET A 134 -8.03 -6.41 4.70
CA MET A 134 -7.27 -5.24 5.17
C MET A 134 -8.16 -4.01 5.36
N TRP A 135 -9.05 -3.74 4.40
CA TRP A 135 -9.99 -2.62 4.48
C TRP A 135 -10.92 -2.73 5.68
N GLN A 136 -11.47 -3.92 5.93
CA GLN A 136 -12.30 -4.17 7.10
C GLN A 136 -11.53 -4.02 8.41
N ALA A 137 -10.34 -4.60 8.50
CA ALA A 137 -9.49 -4.50 9.68
C ALA A 137 -9.12 -3.04 9.98
N LEU A 138 -8.72 -2.27 8.97
CA LEU A 138 -8.39 -0.86 9.10
C LEU A 138 -9.56 -0.05 9.68
N ARG A 139 -10.78 -0.25 9.17
CA ARG A 139 -11.98 0.46 9.61
C ARG A 139 -12.44 0.05 11.01
N GLN A 140 -12.34 -1.22 11.35
CA GLN A 140 -12.77 -1.73 12.66
C GLN A 140 -11.85 -1.26 13.80
N SER A 141 -10.55 -1.16 13.52
CA SER A 141 -9.56 -0.67 14.50
C SER A 141 -9.43 0.87 14.53
N ALA A 142 -10.16 1.59 13.67
CA ALA A 142 -10.05 3.04 13.52
C ALA A 142 -10.77 3.81 14.65
N PRO A 143 -10.20 4.93 15.15
CA PRO A 143 -10.91 5.86 16.00
C PRO A 143 -12.19 6.39 15.31
N PRO A 144 -13.23 6.79 16.05
CA PRO A 144 -14.51 7.22 15.46
C PRO A 144 -14.38 8.27 14.35
N LEU A 145 -13.47 9.23 14.49
CA LEU A 145 -13.20 10.26 13.49
C LEU A 145 -12.68 9.67 12.17
N TYR A 146 -11.68 8.78 12.24
CA TYR A 146 -11.15 8.10 11.06
C TYR A 146 -12.12 7.07 10.51
N ALA A 147 -12.86 6.35 11.36
CA ALA A 147 -13.88 5.41 10.91
C ALA A 147 -14.95 6.11 10.06
N LYS A 148 -15.40 7.31 10.50
CA LYS A 148 -16.32 8.15 9.74
C LYS A 148 -15.72 8.64 8.42
N ALA A 149 -14.46 9.06 8.43
CA ALA A 149 -13.77 9.52 7.23
C ALA A 149 -13.52 8.39 6.23
N LEU A 150 -13.06 7.23 6.69
CA LEU A 150 -12.85 6.03 5.87
C LEU A 150 -14.16 5.53 5.28
N SER A 151 -15.30 5.72 5.96
CA SER A 151 -16.63 5.40 5.43
C SER A 151 -17.01 6.21 4.18
N SER A 152 -16.35 7.35 3.90
CA SER A 152 -16.58 8.10 2.64
C SER A 152 -15.76 7.56 1.46
N ILE A 153 -14.85 6.62 1.69
CA ILE A 153 -14.06 5.98 0.63
C ILE A 153 -14.78 4.68 0.21
N THR A 154 -15.06 4.57 -1.07
CA THR A 154 -15.59 3.33 -1.65
C THR A 154 -14.44 2.35 -1.92
N TRP A 155 -14.49 1.19 -1.29
CA TRP A 155 -13.53 0.12 -1.57
C TRP A 155 -13.77 -0.51 -2.95
N ASN A 156 -12.69 -0.80 -3.66
CA ASN A 156 -12.67 -1.64 -4.85
C ASN A 156 -11.34 -2.42 -4.92
N ARG A 157 -11.24 -3.39 -5.83
CA ARG A 157 -10.07 -4.29 -5.94
C ARG A 157 -8.76 -3.58 -6.33
N ASN A 158 -8.84 -2.39 -6.91
CA ASN A 158 -7.69 -1.59 -7.33
C ASN A 158 -7.29 -0.54 -6.30
N LEU A 159 -8.00 -0.44 -5.16
CA LEU A 159 -7.67 0.52 -4.10
C LEU A 159 -6.28 0.24 -3.55
N LYS A 160 -5.32 1.13 -3.81
CA LYS A 160 -3.93 0.95 -3.36
C LYS A 160 -3.76 1.25 -1.88
N VAL A 161 -2.85 0.50 -1.25
CA VAL A 161 -2.41 0.76 0.12
C VAL A 161 -1.84 2.18 0.25
N LEU A 162 -1.05 2.62 -0.73
CA LEU A 162 -0.47 3.97 -0.75
C LEU A 162 -1.53 5.07 -0.69
N LYS A 163 -2.63 4.94 -1.45
CA LYS A 163 -3.75 5.91 -1.42
C LYS A 163 -4.34 6.06 -0.02
N LEU A 164 -4.47 4.96 0.71
CA LEU A 164 -4.97 4.98 2.09
C LEU A 164 -3.95 5.51 3.09
N LYS A 165 -2.65 5.22 2.91
CA LYS A 165 -1.58 5.79 3.75
C LYS A 165 -1.56 7.33 3.63
N VAL A 166 -1.60 7.84 2.41
CA VAL A 166 -1.69 9.29 2.13
C VAL A 166 -2.96 9.87 2.76
N PHE A 167 -4.11 9.23 2.56
CA PHE A 167 -5.36 9.66 3.18
C PHE A 167 -5.26 9.78 4.70
N ILE A 168 -4.74 8.76 5.40
CA ILE A 168 -4.62 8.78 6.87
C ILE A 168 -3.63 9.88 7.31
N TRP A 169 -2.54 10.08 6.58
CA TRP A 169 -1.53 11.08 6.89
C TRP A 169 -2.06 12.51 6.74
N ASP A 170 -2.69 12.78 5.60
CA ASP A 170 -3.20 14.09 5.21
C ASP A 170 -4.55 14.42 5.83
N TYR A 171 -5.21 13.45 6.48
CA TYR A 171 -6.45 13.67 7.21
C TYR A 171 -6.20 14.64 8.37
N ARG A 172 -6.35 15.92 8.05
CA ARG A 172 -6.26 17.03 8.97
C ARG A 172 -7.44 16.91 9.91
N MET A 173 -7.14 16.74 11.20
CA MET A 173 -8.08 17.05 12.26
C MET A 173 -8.46 18.52 12.06
N LYS A 174 -9.51 18.79 11.27
CA LYS A 174 -10.19 20.09 11.33
C LYS A 174 -10.54 20.23 12.81
N PRO A 175 -10.07 21.26 13.52
CA PRO A 175 -10.59 21.50 14.86
C PRO A 175 -12.11 21.53 14.70
N SER A 176 -12.80 20.72 15.49
CA SER A 176 -14.22 20.92 15.76
C SER A 176 -14.41 22.42 15.92
N SER A 177 -15.29 23.00 15.11
CA SER A 177 -15.68 24.41 15.11
C SER A 177 -15.49 25.06 16.49
N PRO A 178 -14.92 26.27 16.58
CA PRO A 178 -14.88 27.00 17.85
C PRO A 178 -16.29 27.07 18.45
N PRO A 179 -16.44 27.03 19.79
CA PRO A 179 -17.73 27.28 20.40
C PRO A 179 -18.21 28.65 19.93
N GLU A 180 -19.47 28.71 19.51
CA GLU A 180 -20.15 29.95 19.14
C GLU A 180 -20.08 30.91 20.34
N ASP A 181 -19.23 31.93 20.25
CA ASP A 181 -19.50 33.19 20.91
C ASP A 181 -18.92 34.37 20.12
N SER A 182 -19.73 35.41 20.12
CA SER A 182 -19.76 36.62 19.35
C SER A 182 -18.62 37.61 19.67
N SER A 183 -17.88 38.08 18.64
CA SER A 183 -17.58 39.50 18.40
C SER A 183 -16.56 39.73 17.26
N SER A 184 -17.04 40.35 16.18
CA SER A 184 -16.41 41.36 15.30
C SER A 184 -14.89 41.33 15.01
N TYR A 185 -14.52 40.94 13.79
CA TYR A 185 -13.58 41.70 12.95
C TYR A 185 -13.81 41.40 11.46
N GLU A 186 -13.93 42.48 10.67
CA GLU A 186 -14.17 42.49 9.24
C GLU A 186 -12.90 42.17 8.41
N GLU A 187 -13.18 41.64 7.22
CA GLU A 187 -12.43 41.74 5.96
C GLU A 187 -11.10 40.96 5.83
N THR A 188 -11.04 39.92 5.00
CA THR A 188 -10.95 40.08 3.54
C THR A 188 -11.34 38.78 2.82
N GLN A 189 -12.32 38.86 1.92
CA GLN A 189 -12.61 37.78 0.96
C GLN A 189 -11.54 37.72 -0.14
N PRO A 190 -11.27 36.52 -0.68
CA PRO A 190 -11.61 36.33 -2.09
C PRO A 190 -12.53 35.13 -2.32
N LYS A 191 -13.68 35.46 -2.92
CA LYS A 191 -14.56 34.68 -3.81
C LYS A 191 -14.49 33.15 -3.78
N GLU A 192 -15.63 32.60 -3.36
CA GLU A 192 -16.18 31.30 -3.67
C GLU A 192 -15.81 30.78 -5.08
N ARG A 193 -15.34 29.53 -5.14
CA ARG A 193 -15.83 28.58 -6.12
C ARG A 193 -16.29 27.32 -5.42
N ALA A 194 -17.47 26.88 -5.84
CA ALA A 194 -18.29 25.84 -5.28
C ALA A 194 -17.60 24.48 -5.21
N ALA A 195 -18.14 23.63 -4.34
CA ALA A 195 -17.96 22.19 -4.41
C ALA A 195 -18.50 21.64 -5.74
N CYS A 196 -17.66 20.91 -6.49
CA CYS A 196 -17.99 19.63 -7.12
C CYS A 196 -16.68 19.02 -7.65
N GLY A 197 -16.49 17.72 -7.47
CA GLY A 197 -15.39 16.99 -8.10
C GLY A 197 -15.74 16.64 -9.53
N ASP A 198 -15.60 17.61 -10.43
CA ASP A 198 -15.67 17.42 -11.88
C ASP A 198 -14.63 18.34 -12.54
N ASP A 199 -13.36 17.94 -12.55
CA ASP A 199 -12.39 18.63 -13.42
C ASP A 199 -12.85 18.43 -14.87
N PRO A 200 -13.01 19.50 -15.69
CA PRO A 200 -13.46 19.35 -17.07
C PRO A 200 -12.41 18.62 -17.91
N CYS A 201 -12.86 17.87 -18.92
CA CYS A 201 -11.97 17.21 -19.86
C CYS A 201 -11.02 18.24 -20.48
N THR A 202 -9.70 18.13 -20.27
CA THR A 202 -8.76 19.17 -20.73
C THR A 202 -8.55 19.18 -22.25
N ILE A 203 -9.23 18.29 -23.00
CA ILE A 203 -9.18 18.24 -24.47
C ILE A 203 -10.32 19.06 -25.08
N CYS A 204 -11.55 18.94 -24.57
CA CYS A 204 -12.73 19.67 -25.08
C CYS A 204 -13.23 20.78 -24.14
N HIS A 205 -12.72 20.83 -22.90
CA HIS A 205 -13.09 21.75 -21.83
C HIS A 205 -14.55 21.62 -21.36
N GLU A 206 -15.19 20.48 -21.62
CA GLU A 206 -16.54 20.14 -21.15
C GLU A 206 -16.51 19.23 -19.91
N GLU A 207 -17.58 19.22 -19.12
CA GLU A 207 -17.71 18.42 -17.90
C GLU A 207 -17.55 16.90 -18.18
N LEU A 208 -16.82 16.21 -17.30
CA LEU A 208 -16.62 14.76 -17.39
C LEU A 208 -17.93 14.04 -17.00
N GLY A 209 -18.67 13.58 -18.01
CA GLY A 209 -19.89 12.78 -17.82
C GLY A 209 -19.62 11.28 -17.66
N ARG A 210 -20.68 10.46 -17.83
CA ARG A 210 -20.62 8.98 -17.74
C ARG A 210 -19.67 8.28 -18.75
N ASN A 211 -19.13 9.03 -19.72
CA ASN A 211 -18.22 8.54 -20.75
C ASN A 211 -16.76 8.92 -20.46
N SER A 212 -16.42 9.18 -19.19
CA SER A 212 -15.06 9.44 -18.78
C SER A 212 -14.19 8.17 -18.83
N CYS A 213 -12.90 8.36 -19.05
CA CYS A 213 -11.89 7.33 -19.17
C CYS A 213 -10.63 7.81 -18.45
N GLU A 214 -10.23 7.08 -17.42
CA GLU A 214 -9.00 7.31 -16.68
C GLU A 214 -7.84 6.52 -17.34
N LEU A 215 -6.72 7.19 -17.57
CA LEU A 215 -5.48 6.57 -18.06
C LEU A 215 -4.69 5.92 -16.91
N GLU A 216 -3.69 5.08 -17.23
CA GLU A 216 -2.83 4.44 -16.22
C GLU A 216 -2.05 5.43 -15.33
N CYS A 217 -1.83 6.65 -15.82
CA CYS A 217 -1.24 7.75 -15.06
C CYS A 217 -2.23 8.44 -14.08
N GLY A 218 -3.50 8.05 -14.09
CA GLY A 218 -4.55 8.57 -13.20
C GLY A 218 -5.29 9.83 -13.70
N HIS A 219 -5.01 10.29 -14.93
CA HIS A 219 -5.69 11.44 -15.53
C HIS A 219 -6.95 11.01 -16.30
N GLU A 220 -8.03 11.80 -16.18
CA GLU A 220 -9.34 11.49 -16.72
C GLU A 220 -9.77 12.42 -17.86
N PHE A 221 -10.34 11.84 -18.92
CA PHE A 221 -10.81 12.52 -20.13
C PHE A 221 -12.09 11.85 -20.64
N HIS A 222 -12.86 12.46 -21.55
CA HIS A 222 -13.85 11.67 -22.28
C HIS A 222 -13.17 10.59 -23.12
N ARG A 223 -13.76 9.39 -23.15
CA ARG A 223 -13.23 8.23 -23.87
C ARG A 223 -12.98 8.54 -25.35
N GLU A 224 -13.89 9.27 -26.00
CA GLU A 224 -13.71 9.71 -27.38
C GLU A 224 -12.57 10.73 -27.51
N CYS A 225 -12.51 11.74 -26.63
CA CYS A 225 -11.48 12.78 -26.67
C CYS A 225 -10.07 12.21 -26.56
N ILE A 226 -9.84 11.34 -25.58
CA ILE A 226 -8.50 10.74 -25.40
C ILE A 226 -8.18 9.73 -26.51
N ARG A 227 -9.18 9.02 -27.05
CA ARG A 227 -8.99 8.13 -28.20
C ARG A 227 -8.54 8.89 -29.44
N THR A 228 -9.19 10.01 -29.77
CA THR A 228 -8.79 10.86 -30.90
C THR A 228 -7.41 11.46 -30.66
N TRP A 229 -7.10 11.94 -29.46
CA TRP A 229 -5.77 12.46 -29.12
C TRP A 229 -4.66 11.44 -29.34
N LEU A 230 -4.85 10.21 -28.85
CA LEU A 230 -3.87 9.13 -28.96
C LEU A 230 -3.68 8.62 -30.39
N GLN A 231 -4.69 8.77 -31.25
CA GLN A 231 -4.65 8.37 -32.65
C GLN A 231 -4.05 9.45 -33.55
N GLU A 232 -4.38 10.72 -33.32
CA GLU A 232 -4.10 11.82 -34.26
C GLU A 232 -2.94 12.72 -33.84
N HIS A 233 -2.62 12.82 -32.54
CA HIS A 233 -1.68 13.82 -32.03
C HIS A 233 -0.43 13.22 -31.37
N SER A 234 -0.59 12.29 -30.42
CA SER A 234 0.54 11.68 -29.70
C SER A 234 0.11 10.46 -28.89
N SER A 235 0.95 9.42 -28.76
CA SER A 235 0.69 8.25 -27.89
C SER A 235 0.90 8.52 -26.39
N THR A 236 0.84 9.78 -25.96
CA THR A 236 1.13 10.22 -24.58
C THR A 236 -0.01 11.02 -23.98
N CYS A 237 -0.12 10.98 -22.64
CA CYS A 237 -1.11 11.73 -21.88
C CYS A 237 -0.98 13.25 -22.11
N PRO A 238 -2.07 13.99 -22.42
CA PRO A 238 -2.05 15.44 -22.58
C PRO A 238 -1.54 16.22 -21.36
N ILE A 239 -1.64 15.64 -20.16
CA ILE A 239 -1.31 16.31 -18.90
C ILE A 239 0.13 16.02 -18.46
N CYS A 240 0.51 14.75 -18.34
CA CYS A 240 1.83 14.36 -17.82
C CYS A 240 2.83 13.87 -18.89
N ARG A 241 2.39 13.66 -20.14
CA ARG A 241 3.19 13.10 -21.24
C ARG A 241 3.70 11.67 -21.04
N ASP A 242 3.17 10.94 -20.05
CA ASP A 242 3.42 9.50 -19.91
C ASP A 242 2.72 8.71 -21.03
N HIS A 243 3.27 7.54 -21.38
CA HIS A 243 2.68 6.67 -22.40
C HIS A 243 1.28 6.22 -21.97
N ALA A 244 0.30 6.39 -22.86
CA ALA A 244 -1.10 6.11 -22.56
C ALA A 244 -1.59 4.87 -23.30
N VAL A 245 -2.20 3.93 -22.57
CA VAL A 245 -2.86 2.74 -23.13
C VAL A 245 -4.34 2.79 -22.75
N LEU A 246 -5.24 2.68 -23.73
CA LEU A 246 -6.68 2.65 -23.46
C LEU A 246 -7.15 1.25 -23.08
N PRO A 247 -8.00 1.11 -22.04
CA PRO A 247 -8.62 -0.17 -21.73
C PRO A 247 -9.58 -0.58 -22.87
N ALA A 248 -9.35 -1.77 -23.44
CA ALA A 248 -10.05 -2.29 -24.62
C ALA A 248 -11.58 -2.46 -24.39
N ASP A 249 -12.38 -2.20 -25.43
CA ASP A 249 -13.83 -2.37 -25.43
C ASP A 249 -14.22 -3.87 -25.33
N THR A 250 -14.53 -4.37 -24.13
CA THR A 250 -15.02 -5.75 -23.97
C THR A 250 -16.54 -5.82 -24.10
N SER A 251 -17.04 -5.93 -25.33
CA SER A 251 -18.40 -6.40 -25.63
C SER A 251 -18.34 -7.83 -26.19
N ALA A 252 -18.23 -8.82 -25.31
CA ALA A 252 -18.49 -10.23 -25.65
C ALA A 252 -18.92 -11.05 -24.43
N ARG A 253 -20.14 -11.63 -24.52
CA ARG A 253 -20.69 -12.64 -23.60
C ARG A 253 -19.87 -13.93 -23.66
N SER A 254 -19.52 -14.53 -22.52
CA SER A 254 -19.74 -15.97 -22.24
C SER A 254 -19.42 -16.39 -20.80
N ASN A 255 -20.48 -16.84 -20.12
CA ASN A 255 -20.62 -18.03 -19.28
C ASN A 255 -19.59 -18.40 -18.18
N SER A 256 -20.04 -18.22 -16.93
CA SER A 256 -20.07 -19.20 -15.84
C SER A 256 -18.87 -20.14 -15.60
N GLN A 257 -18.10 -19.86 -14.54
CA GLN A 257 -17.75 -20.92 -13.57
C GLN A 257 -17.49 -20.35 -12.17
N ARG A 258 -18.33 -20.84 -11.26
CA ARG A 258 -18.48 -20.40 -9.87
C ARG A 258 -17.51 -21.19 -8.98
N TYR A 259 -16.36 -20.62 -8.65
CA TYR A 259 -15.52 -21.15 -7.57
C TYR A 259 -15.90 -20.46 -6.25
N LYS A 260 -16.36 -21.28 -5.29
CA LYS A 260 -16.76 -20.83 -3.95
C LYS A 260 -15.52 -20.46 -3.14
N ALA A 261 -15.35 -19.17 -2.84
CA ALA A 261 -14.41 -18.72 -1.81
C ALA A 261 -14.95 -19.14 -0.42
N ARG A 262 -14.10 -19.74 0.42
CA ARG A 262 -14.41 -20.02 1.82
C ARG A 262 -13.96 -18.81 2.66
N PRO A 263 -14.82 -18.19 3.48
CA PRO A 263 -14.41 -17.12 4.39
C PRO A 263 -13.57 -17.68 5.55
N TRP A 264 -12.65 -16.85 6.05
CA TRP A 264 -11.89 -17.10 7.28
C TRP A 264 -12.86 -17.30 8.46
N LYS A 265 -12.71 -18.43 9.17
CA LYS A 265 -13.50 -18.71 10.37
C LYS A 265 -12.93 -17.93 11.56
N ARG A 266 -13.79 -17.20 12.26
CA ARG A 266 -13.55 -16.73 13.62
C ARG A 266 -13.43 -17.95 14.54
N SER A 267 -12.31 -18.07 15.25
CA SER A 267 -12.22 -18.91 16.44
C SER A 267 -12.47 -17.99 17.63
N GLY A 268 -13.65 -18.12 18.23
CA GLY A 268 -13.91 -17.57 19.56
C GLY A 268 -13.77 -18.69 20.57
N PHE A 269 -13.04 -18.42 21.66
CA PHE A 269 -13.29 -18.88 23.03
C PHE A 269 -12.62 -17.87 23.96
#